data_AF-A0A953TKA5-F1
#
_entry.id   AF-A0A953TKA5-F1
#
_cell.length_a   1.000
_cell.length_b   1.000
_cell.length_c   1.000
_cell.angle_alpha   90.00
_cell.angle_beta   90.00
_cell.angle_gamma   90.00
#
_symmetry.space_group_name_H-M   'P 1'
#
loop_
_entity.id
_entity.type
_entity.pdbx_description
1 polymer ?
#
loop_
_entity_poly.entity_id
_entity_poly.type
_entity_poly.pdbx_seq_one_letter_code
_entity_poly.pdbx_strand_id
1 'polypeptide(L)'
;MIDRREILEAASSFSLLPNVVEKDYVLGWILGGIYAHEELAESWAFKGGTCLKKCYFETYRFSEDLDFTLRNEEHLDEEFLRTVFDEVIAWVTEQSGLNIPAEQLEFDIYDNPRGRPNCQGKIAYRGPVSPTSGGWPKIKLDLTADERLVLPSVRREVFHPYTDRPEGGIWANCYAYEEAFGEKLRALGERTRPRDLYDVVNLYRHTDSRPGATVLLDVLRQKCAYKAIPIPTFQTLVPHRSALEAMWSDMLSHQLPVLPPLNDFWDALPEIFNWMMSDAPILQRALIQRGIGEVPVRTRILPMTIPLRSRSVLEIIRFAAANHLCVDLTYDGNVRRIEPYSLRQTAEGNYVLGSIRSDSGEYRSYRVDRIQGATVTSQVFTPRYSVELTSTGPLTVVPSTAIPSMARMRRAARTTHQGPTYVYRCAVCGRTFNKKKMVGSLNPHKNRRGSPCYGRYGTYVRTKH
;
A
#
# COMPACT_ATOMS: atom_id res chain seq x y z
N MET A 1 -2.55 -17.35 -12.94
CA MET A 1 -3.59 -16.38 -12.57
C MET A 1 -4.48 -17.07 -11.56
N ILE A 2 -4.83 -16.39 -10.47
CA ILE A 2 -5.74 -16.94 -9.47
C ILE A 2 -7.14 -17.21 -10.03
N ASP A 3 -7.89 -18.07 -9.34
CA ASP A 3 -9.24 -18.46 -9.72
C ASP A 3 -10.26 -17.35 -9.41
N ARG A 4 -11.33 -17.29 -10.20
CA ARG A 4 -12.46 -16.36 -9.99
C ARG A 4 -13.05 -16.49 -8.57
N ARG A 5 -13.13 -17.71 -8.04
CA ARG A 5 -13.64 -18.00 -6.70
C ARG A 5 -12.82 -17.30 -5.62
N GLU A 6 -11.50 -17.25 -5.76
CA GLU A 6 -10.63 -16.61 -4.76
C GLU A 6 -10.92 -15.11 -4.65
N ILE A 7 -11.13 -14.42 -5.79
CA ILE A 7 -11.55 -13.02 -5.79
C ILE A 7 -12.91 -12.83 -5.10
N LEU A 8 -13.87 -13.72 -5.34
CA LEU A 8 -15.19 -13.63 -4.72
C LEU A 8 -15.16 -13.90 -3.21
N GLU A 9 -14.36 -14.87 -2.76
CA GLU A 9 -14.15 -15.18 -1.35
C GLU A 9 -13.46 -14.01 -0.62
N ALA A 10 -12.43 -13.43 -1.23
CA ALA A 10 -11.77 -12.24 -0.72
C ALA A 10 -12.72 -11.03 -0.67
N ALA A 11 -13.50 -10.79 -1.73
CA ALA A 11 -14.51 -9.72 -1.76
C ALA A 11 -15.56 -9.86 -0.66
N SER A 12 -16.06 -11.09 -0.45
CA SER A 12 -16.96 -11.38 0.67
C SER A 12 -16.29 -11.15 2.02
N SER A 13 -15.02 -11.53 2.16
CA SER A 13 -14.28 -11.37 3.42
C SER A 13 -14.02 -9.92 3.77
N PHE A 14 -13.67 -9.09 2.78
CA PHE A 14 -13.42 -7.66 2.98
C PHE A 14 -14.70 -6.82 2.93
N SER A 15 -15.86 -7.41 2.64
CA SER A 15 -17.14 -6.70 2.41
C SER A 15 -17.03 -5.65 1.31
N LEU A 16 -16.44 -6.02 0.18
CA LEU A 16 -16.20 -5.16 -0.98
C LEU A 16 -16.78 -5.75 -2.25
N LEU A 17 -16.89 -4.91 -3.27
CA LEU A 17 -17.27 -5.39 -4.60
C LEU A 17 -16.12 -6.20 -5.23
N PRO A 18 -16.42 -7.30 -5.96
CA PRO A 18 -15.40 -8.14 -6.58
C PRO A 18 -14.42 -7.40 -7.51
N ASN A 19 -14.90 -6.38 -8.22
CA ASN A 19 -14.07 -5.55 -9.11
C ASN A 19 -13.03 -4.72 -8.34
N VAL A 20 -13.33 -4.29 -7.11
CA VAL A 20 -12.37 -3.56 -6.26
C VAL A 20 -11.25 -4.50 -5.81
N VAL A 21 -11.60 -5.73 -5.41
CA VAL A 21 -10.60 -6.76 -5.02
C VAL A 21 -9.77 -7.25 -6.20
N GLU A 22 -10.37 -7.37 -7.39
CA GLU A 22 -9.61 -7.67 -8.62
C GLU A 22 -8.61 -6.57 -8.95
N LYS A 23 -9.00 -5.29 -8.86
CA LYS A 23 -8.07 -4.19 -9.06
C LYS A 23 -6.92 -4.24 -8.05
N ASP A 24 -7.20 -4.49 -6.78
CA ASP A 24 -6.16 -4.65 -5.75
C ASP A 24 -5.18 -5.78 -6.08
N TYR A 25 -5.68 -6.91 -6.58
CA TYR A 25 -4.85 -8.03 -7.06
C TYR A 25 -3.95 -7.63 -8.23
N VAL A 26 -4.49 -6.96 -9.25
CA VAL A 26 -3.73 -6.54 -10.44
C VAL A 26 -2.69 -5.47 -10.08
N LEU A 27 -3.03 -4.53 -9.18
CA LEU A 27 -2.09 -3.52 -8.68
C LEU A 27 -0.84 -4.17 -8.06
N GLY A 28 -1.01 -5.26 -7.31
CA GLY A 28 0.11 -6.02 -6.72
C GLY A 28 1.08 -6.50 -7.79
N TRP A 29 0.56 -7.11 -8.85
CA TRP A 29 1.38 -7.62 -9.95
C TRP A 29 2.05 -6.53 -10.78
N ILE A 30 1.35 -5.44 -11.11
CA ILE A 30 1.94 -4.31 -11.82
C ILE A 30 3.08 -3.68 -11.00
N LEU A 31 2.90 -3.51 -9.69
CA LEU A 31 3.96 -3.04 -8.79
C LEU A 31 5.18 -3.97 -8.82
N GLY A 32 4.94 -5.28 -8.81
CA GLY A 32 6.01 -6.28 -8.95
C GLY A 32 6.78 -6.16 -10.27
N GLY A 33 6.07 -5.95 -11.38
CA GLY A 33 6.69 -5.75 -12.69
C GLY A 33 7.50 -4.46 -12.78
N ILE A 34 6.98 -3.34 -12.27
CA ILE A 34 7.70 -2.06 -12.20
C ILE A 34 8.98 -2.21 -11.36
N TYR A 35 8.91 -2.90 -10.22
CA TYR A 35 10.07 -3.12 -9.37
C TYR A 35 11.07 -4.13 -9.96
N ALA A 36 10.61 -5.09 -10.78
CA ALA A 36 11.49 -6.05 -11.44
C ALA A 36 12.28 -5.43 -12.61
N HIS A 37 11.83 -4.30 -13.15
CA HIS A 37 12.53 -3.56 -14.19
C HIS A 37 13.64 -2.69 -13.59
N GLU A 38 14.91 -2.96 -13.92
CA GLU A 38 16.09 -2.37 -13.28
C GLU A 38 16.04 -0.83 -13.28
N GLU A 39 15.79 -0.21 -14.43
CA GLU A 39 15.77 1.25 -14.57
C GLU A 39 14.62 1.92 -13.82
N LEU A 40 13.43 1.32 -13.80
CA LEU A 40 12.28 1.86 -13.07
C LEU A 40 12.48 1.70 -11.56
N ALA A 41 12.98 0.55 -11.11
CA ALA A 41 13.24 0.29 -9.70
C ALA A 41 14.20 1.32 -9.08
N GLU A 42 15.21 1.77 -9.81
CA GLU A 42 16.19 2.75 -9.31
C GLU A 42 15.65 4.19 -9.32
N SER A 43 14.79 4.52 -10.27
CA SER A 43 14.38 5.89 -10.55
C SER A 43 12.96 6.24 -10.11
N TRP A 44 12.08 5.26 -9.86
CA TRP A 44 10.68 5.49 -9.51
C TRP A 44 10.44 5.22 -8.03
N ALA A 45 9.80 6.18 -7.35
CA ALA A 45 9.42 6.07 -5.94
C ALA A 45 7.90 6.04 -5.80
N PHE A 46 7.37 4.88 -5.38
CA PHE A 46 5.93 4.66 -5.19
C PHE A 46 5.39 5.48 -4.02
N LYS A 47 4.26 6.17 -4.23
CA LYS A 47 3.64 7.07 -3.26
C LYS A 47 2.11 6.98 -3.27
N GLY A 48 1.46 7.90 -2.56
CA GLY A 48 0.01 8.03 -2.56
C GLY A 48 -0.72 7.04 -1.65
N GLY A 49 -2.05 6.99 -1.78
CA GLY A 49 -2.91 6.18 -0.92
C GLY A 49 -2.71 4.68 -1.12
N THR A 50 -2.48 4.26 -2.37
CA THR A 50 -2.21 2.86 -2.72
C THR A 50 -0.88 2.38 -2.14
N CYS A 51 0.14 3.24 -2.08
CA CYS A 51 1.40 2.94 -1.38
C CYS A 51 1.17 2.70 0.11
N LEU A 52 0.43 3.58 0.78
CA LEU A 52 0.11 3.43 2.21
C LEU A 52 -0.64 2.12 2.46
N LYS A 53 -1.66 1.82 1.66
CA LYS A 53 -2.39 0.56 1.73
C LYS A 53 -1.46 -0.63 1.47
N LYS A 54 -0.81 -0.72 0.32
CA LYS A 54 -0.04 -1.91 -0.07
C LYS A 54 1.20 -2.14 0.79
N CYS A 55 1.89 -1.09 1.24
CA CYS A 55 3.21 -1.22 1.88
C CYS A 55 3.20 -0.99 3.40
N TYR A 56 2.18 -0.32 3.96
CA TYR A 56 2.19 0.08 5.38
C TYR A 56 0.97 -0.40 6.18
N PHE A 57 -0.24 -0.30 5.63
CA PHE A 57 -1.47 -0.47 6.41
C PHE A 57 -2.51 -1.37 5.75
N GLU A 58 -3.11 -2.25 6.52
CA GLU A 58 -4.17 -3.14 6.03
C GLU A 58 -5.52 -2.43 5.87
N THR A 59 -5.97 -1.79 6.94
CA THR A 59 -7.32 -1.21 7.09
C THR A 59 -7.42 0.20 6.49
N TYR A 60 -6.53 0.54 5.55
CA TYR A 60 -6.54 1.83 4.88
C TYR A 60 -7.60 1.86 3.79
N ARG A 61 -8.14 3.06 3.54
CA ARG A 61 -9.13 3.29 2.47
C ARG A 61 -8.65 2.74 1.13
N PHE A 62 -9.59 2.25 0.32
CA PHE A 62 -9.26 1.75 -1.02
C PHE A 62 -8.86 2.91 -1.94
N SER A 63 -7.76 2.70 -2.65
CA SER A 63 -7.23 3.58 -3.68
C SER A 63 -6.87 2.68 -4.85
N GLU A 64 -7.25 3.08 -6.05
CA GLU A 64 -7.13 2.26 -7.26
C GLU A 64 -6.06 2.79 -8.23
N ASP A 65 -5.42 3.91 -7.86
CA ASP A 65 -4.44 4.61 -8.67
C ASP A 65 -3.01 4.24 -8.25
N LEU A 66 -2.07 4.26 -9.18
CA LEU A 66 -0.63 4.09 -8.94
C LEU A 66 0.06 5.45 -9.06
N ASP A 67 0.50 6.03 -7.95
CA ASP A 67 1.24 7.30 -7.96
C ASP A 67 2.75 7.05 -7.82
N PHE A 68 3.55 7.63 -8.69
CA PHE A 68 5.01 7.59 -8.60
C PHE A 68 5.63 8.98 -8.70
N THR A 69 6.67 9.21 -7.90
CA THR A 69 7.61 10.30 -8.15
C THR A 69 8.83 9.77 -8.88
N LEU A 70 9.17 10.42 -9.99
CA LEU A 70 10.31 10.05 -10.83
C LEU A 70 11.54 10.87 -10.42
N ARG A 71 12.67 10.19 -10.25
CA ARG A 71 13.98 10.82 -10.02
C ARG A 71 14.68 11.21 -11.31
N ASN A 72 14.30 10.57 -12.42
CA ASN A 72 14.72 10.95 -13.77
C ASN A 72 13.52 11.52 -14.53
N GLU A 73 13.55 12.82 -14.82
CA GLU A 73 12.50 13.52 -15.58
C GLU A 73 12.47 13.05 -17.05
N GLU A 74 13.59 12.55 -17.58
CA GLU A 74 13.69 12.02 -18.95
C GLU A 74 12.82 10.77 -19.17
N HIS A 75 12.37 10.11 -18.10
CA HIS A 75 11.43 8.99 -18.20
C HIS A 75 10.00 9.43 -18.52
N LEU A 76 9.70 10.74 -18.49
CA LEU A 76 8.44 11.31 -18.98
C LEU A 76 8.53 11.52 -20.50
N ASP A 77 8.72 10.41 -21.20
CA ASP A 77 8.77 10.32 -22.66
C ASP A 77 7.91 9.14 -23.12
N GLU A 78 7.10 9.35 -24.15
CA GLU A 78 6.12 8.34 -24.57
C GLU A 78 6.80 7.09 -25.15
N GLU A 79 7.89 7.23 -25.91
CA GLU A 79 8.61 6.11 -26.51
C GLU A 79 9.29 5.26 -25.43
N PHE A 80 9.92 5.92 -24.47
CA PHE A 80 10.48 5.28 -23.28
C PHE A 80 9.40 4.53 -22.50
N LEU A 81 8.31 5.19 -22.14
CA LEU A 81 7.23 4.60 -21.34
C LEU A 81 6.60 3.40 -22.03
N ARG A 82 6.36 3.47 -23.35
CA ARG A 82 5.86 2.32 -24.12
C ARG A 82 6.83 1.14 -24.09
N THR A 83 8.12 1.40 -24.29
CA THR A 83 9.16 0.36 -24.31
C THR A 83 9.26 -0.35 -22.96
N VAL A 84 9.39 0.40 -21.87
CA VAL A 84 9.53 -0.20 -20.52
C VAL A 84 8.25 -0.89 -20.07
N PHE A 85 7.07 -0.36 -20.41
CA PHE A 85 5.81 -1.02 -20.04
C PHE A 85 5.53 -2.29 -20.85
N ASP A 86 6.01 -2.39 -22.09
CA ASP A 86 5.98 -3.66 -22.83
C ASP A 86 6.78 -4.75 -22.08
N GLU A 87 7.94 -4.40 -21.53
CA GLU A 87 8.75 -5.31 -20.73
C GLU A 87 8.10 -5.65 -19.37
N VAL A 88 7.55 -4.65 -18.68
CA VAL A 88 6.80 -4.83 -17.42
C VAL A 88 5.60 -5.76 -17.65
N ILE A 89 4.83 -5.54 -18.72
CA ILE A 89 3.67 -6.39 -19.05
C ILE A 89 4.12 -7.82 -19.35
N ALA A 90 5.16 -7.98 -20.17
CA ALA A 90 5.68 -9.31 -20.50
C ALA A 90 6.08 -10.07 -19.23
N TRP A 91 6.72 -9.39 -18.28
CA TRP A 91 7.06 -9.95 -16.97
C TRP A 91 5.80 -10.30 -16.16
N VAL A 92 4.83 -9.40 -16.04
CA VAL A 92 3.58 -9.63 -15.29
C VAL A 92 2.81 -10.81 -15.86
N THR A 93 2.68 -10.90 -17.18
CA THR A 93 2.02 -12.02 -17.86
C THR A 93 2.77 -13.34 -17.63
N GLU A 94 4.11 -13.32 -17.64
CA GLU A 94 4.91 -14.52 -17.37
C GLU A 94 4.74 -15.02 -15.92
N GLN A 95 4.78 -14.10 -14.94
CA GLN A 95 4.72 -14.47 -13.52
C GLN A 95 3.31 -14.84 -13.05
N SER A 96 2.29 -14.13 -13.54
CA SER A 96 0.92 -14.24 -13.02
C SER A 96 -0.08 -14.81 -14.03
N GLY A 97 0.23 -14.85 -15.31
CA GLY A 97 -0.73 -15.16 -16.37
C GLY A 97 -1.79 -14.08 -16.61
N LEU A 98 -1.69 -12.90 -15.97
CA LEU A 98 -2.55 -11.76 -16.25
C LEU A 98 -2.44 -11.30 -17.70
N ASN A 99 -3.58 -10.96 -18.30
CA ASN A 99 -3.62 -10.37 -19.62
C ASN A 99 -3.74 -8.85 -19.50
N ILE A 100 -2.67 -8.16 -19.89
CA ILE A 100 -2.59 -6.70 -20.00
C ILE A 100 -2.24 -6.42 -21.46
N PRO A 101 -3.17 -5.89 -22.28
CA PRO A 101 -2.94 -5.68 -23.69
C PRO A 101 -2.10 -4.41 -23.89
N ALA A 102 -0.90 -4.57 -24.45
CA ALA A 102 0.02 -3.46 -24.70
C ALA A 102 -0.60 -2.36 -25.57
N GLU A 103 -1.47 -2.74 -26.51
CA GLU A 103 -2.18 -1.81 -27.39
C GLU A 103 -3.21 -0.91 -26.69
N GLN A 104 -3.59 -1.21 -25.44
CA GLN A 104 -4.49 -0.37 -24.62
C GLN A 104 -3.74 0.35 -23.50
N LEU A 105 -2.42 0.51 -23.65
CA LEU A 105 -1.65 1.47 -22.86
C LEU A 105 -1.82 2.88 -23.43
N GLU A 106 -2.39 3.74 -22.60
CA GLU A 106 -2.50 5.17 -22.85
C GLU A 106 -1.49 5.88 -21.95
N PHE A 107 -0.67 6.78 -22.49
CA PHE A 107 0.16 7.72 -21.74
C PHE A 107 -0.14 9.13 -22.25
N ASP A 108 -0.62 9.98 -21.36
CA ASP A 108 -0.90 11.39 -21.64
C ASP A 108 0.13 12.24 -20.89
N ILE A 109 1.06 12.82 -21.63
CA ILE A 109 2.13 13.67 -21.07
C ILE A 109 1.71 15.13 -21.23
N TYR A 110 1.70 15.86 -20.13
CA TYR A 110 1.24 17.24 -20.08
C TYR A 110 2.06 18.06 -19.09
N ASP A 111 2.13 19.37 -19.33
CA ASP A 111 2.75 20.30 -18.39
C ASP A 111 1.79 20.62 -17.24
N ASN A 112 2.32 20.54 -16.02
CA ASN A 112 1.62 20.98 -14.84
C ASN A 112 1.56 22.52 -14.76
N PRO A 113 0.80 23.11 -13.82
CA PRO A 113 0.69 24.57 -13.71
C PRO A 113 2.00 25.33 -13.46
N ARG A 114 3.10 24.63 -13.13
CA ARG A 114 4.46 25.17 -12.97
C ARG A 114 5.34 24.98 -14.22
N GLY A 115 4.77 24.50 -15.33
CA GLY A 115 5.48 24.25 -16.58
C GLY A 115 6.44 23.06 -16.51
N ARG A 116 6.14 22.07 -15.67
CA ARG A 116 6.92 20.83 -15.55
C ARG A 116 6.13 19.64 -16.09
N PRO A 117 6.78 18.70 -16.79
CA PRO A 117 6.10 17.54 -17.35
C PRO A 117 5.57 16.64 -16.24
N ASN A 118 4.38 16.10 -16.48
CA ASN A 118 3.73 15.01 -15.76
C ASN A 118 3.19 14.02 -16.77
N CYS A 119 2.93 12.79 -16.34
CA CYS A 119 2.24 11.80 -17.18
C CYS A 119 1.08 11.18 -16.43
N GLN A 120 -0.06 11.08 -17.10
CA GLN A 120 -1.17 10.22 -16.71
C GLN A 120 -1.25 9.03 -17.65
N GLY A 121 -0.94 7.85 -17.13
CA GLY A 121 -1.10 6.57 -17.79
C GLY A 121 -2.45 5.90 -17.48
N LYS A 122 -2.93 5.07 -18.40
CA LYS A 122 -4.01 4.10 -18.14
C LYS A 122 -3.60 2.73 -18.65
N ILE A 123 -3.70 1.74 -17.77
CA ILE A 123 -3.34 0.35 -18.03
C ILE A 123 -4.62 -0.47 -17.99
N ALA A 124 -5.14 -0.83 -19.16
CA ALA A 124 -6.28 -1.75 -19.25
C ALA A 124 -5.84 -3.17 -18.89
N TYR A 125 -6.71 -3.95 -18.27
CA TYR A 125 -6.39 -5.33 -17.93
C TYR A 125 -7.62 -6.23 -18.03
N ARG A 126 -7.38 -7.54 -18.16
CA ARG A 126 -8.41 -8.57 -18.05
C ARG A 126 -8.05 -9.56 -16.94
N GLY A 127 -8.77 -9.44 -15.83
CA GLY A 127 -8.64 -10.31 -14.66
C GLY A 127 -9.73 -11.41 -14.58
N PRO A 128 -9.75 -12.19 -13.47
CA PRO A 128 -10.66 -13.32 -13.27
C PRO A 128 -12.17 -13.00 -13.23
N VAL A 129 -12.56 -11.79 -12.82
CA VAL A 129 -13.94 -11.30 -12.73
C VAL A 129 -14.22 -10.15 -13.69
N SER A 130 -13.26 -9.75 -14.52
CA SER A 130 -13.45 -8.69 -15.51
C SER A 130 -14.62 -8.98 -16.46
N PRO A 131 -15.37 -7.95 -16.89
CA PRO A 131 -16.53 -8.12 -17.77
C PRO A 131 -16.18 -8.86 -19.07
N THR A 132 -17.11 -9.70 -19.54
CA THR A 132 -17.01 -10.37 -20.85
C THR A 132 -17.48 -9.47 -22.00
N SER A 133 -18.23 -8.41 -21.69
CA SER A 133 -18.72 -7.39 -22.61
C SER A 133 -18.60 -6.01 -21.96
N GLY A 134 -18.44 -4.96 -22.77
CA GLY A 134 -18.02 -3.65 -22.29
C GLY A 134 -16.49 -3.53 -22.18
N GLY A 135 -15.98 -2.31 -22.15
CA GLY A 135 -14.53 -2.04 -22.10
C GLY A 135 -13.84 -2.66 -20.89
N TRP A 136 -12.53 -2.85 -21.00
CA TRP A 136 -11.74 -3.46 -19.92
C TRP A 136 -11.53 -2.49 -18.76
N PRO A 137 -11.52 -2.96 -17.51
CA PRO A 137 -11.12 -2.15 -16.37
C PRO A 137 -9.73 -1.57 -16.59
N LYS A 138 -9.52 -0.33 -16.12
CA LYS A 138 -8.25 0.38 -16.24
C LYS A 138 -7.70 0.73 -14.85
N ILE A 139 -6.39 0.59 -14.70
CA ILE A 139 -5.62 1.14 -13.58
C ILE A 139 -5.03 2.46 -14.05
N LYS A 140 -5.21 3.51 -13.25
CA LYS A 140 -4.58 4.81 -13.49
C LYS A 140 -3.16 4.79 -12.97
N LEU A 141 -2.23 5.35 -13.74
CA LEU A 141 -0.85 5.55 -13.36
C LEU A 141 -0.55 7.05 -13.41
N ASP A 142 -0.17 7.66 -12.30
CA ASP A 142 0.22 9.07 -12.25
C ASP A 142 1.74 9.16 -11.99
N LEU A 143 2.46 9.74 -12.94
CA LEU A 143 3.91 9.94 -12.86
C LEU A 143 4.23 11.43 -12.77
N THR A 144 5.05 11.81 -11.79
CA THR A 144 5.46 13.20 -11.61
C THR A 144 6.93 13.34 -11.28
N ALA A 145 7.63 14.20 -12.02
CA ALA A 145 9.02 14.58 -11.72
C ALA A 145 9.10 15.88 -10.89
N ASP A 146 8.00 16.66 -10.83
CA ASP A 146 7.93 17.90 -10.07
C ASP A 146 7.59 17.65 -8.59
N GLU A 147 8.43 16.88 -7.90
CA GLU A 147 8.27 16.62 -6.46
C GLU A 147 9.63 16.53 -5.77
N ARG A 148 9.74 17.10 -4.57
CA ARG A 148 10.93 16.91 -3.74
C ARG A 148 10.77 15.63 -2.92
N LEU A 149 11.61 14.64 -3.22
CA LEU A 149 11.82 13.48 -2.37
C LEU A 149 12.89 13.84 -1.32
N VAL A 150 12.50 13.99 -0.05
CA VAL A 150 13.40 14.43 1.02
C VAL A 150 14.19 13.25 1.59
N LEU A 151 13.52 12.14 1.82
CA LEU A 151 14.12 10.92 2.35
C LEU A 151 14.34 9.89 1.24
N PRO A 152 15.36 9.01 1.37
CA PRO A 152 15.54 7.92 0.43
C PRO A 152 14.30 7.02 0.38
N SER A 153 14.02 6.47 -0.78
CA SER A 153 12.98 5.46 -0.93
C SER A 153 13.32 4.22 -0.08
N VAL A 154 12.28 3.61 0.49
CA VAL A 154 12.38 2.42 1.32
C VAL A 154 11.82 1.25 0.53
N ARG A 155 12.59 0.17 0.44
CA ARG A 155 12.12 -1.09 -0.12
C ARG A 155 11.13 -1.73 0.84
N ARG A 156 9.89 -1.96 0.39
CA ARG A 156 8.84 -2.62 1.17
C ARG A 156 8.22 -3.77 0.39
N GLU A 157 7.77 -4.79 1.12
CA GLU A 157 6.96 -5.83 0.55
C GLU A 157 5.55 -5.26 0.25
N VAL A 158 5.09 -5.47 -0.97
CA VAL A 158 3.74 -5.15 -1.42
C VAL A 158 2.81 -6.24 -0.91
N PHE A 159 1.79 -5.84 -0.17
CA PHE A 159 0.79 -6.78 0.33
C PHE A 159 -0.01 -7.39 -0.82
N HIS A 160 0.18 -8.71 -0.96
CA HIS A 160 -0.44 -9.54 -1.98
C HIS A 160 -0.91 -10.84 -1.31
N PRO A 161 -2.08 -10.83 -0.63
CA PRO A 161 -2.55 -11.96 0.18
C PRO A 161 -3.19 -13.08 -0.65
N TYR A 162 -2.81 -13.20 -1.93
CA TYR A 162 -3.39 -14.13 -2.88
C TYR A 162 -2.50 -15.37 -3.02
N THR A 163 -3.10 -16.48 -3.43
CA THR A 163 -2.44 -17.79 -3.50
C THR A 163 -1.27 -17.84 -4.50
N ASP A 164 -1.23 -16.92 -5.47
CA ASP A 164 -0.16 -16.80 -6.45
C ASP A 164 1.00 -15.89 -6.01
N ARG A 165 1.03 -15.45 -4.75
CA ARG A 165 2.17 -14.71 -4.18
C ARG A 165 3.47 -15.48 -4.41
N PRO A 166 4.49 -14.88 -5.08
CA PRO A 166 5.80 -15.51 -5.25
C PRO A 166 6.45 -15.84 -3.91
N GLU A 167 7.27 -16.89 -3.85
CA GLU A 167 8.02 -17.27 -2.64
C GLU A 167 8.90 -16.11 -2.11
N GLY A 168 9.49 -15.35 -3.02
CA GLY A 168 10.27 -14.15 -2.70
C GLY A 168 9.45 -12.91 -2.35
N GLY A 169 8.12 -12.97 -2.39
CA GLY A 169 7.22 -11.83 -2.23
C GLY A 169 7.21 -10.87 -3.42
N ILE A 170 6.33 -9.87 -3.36
CA ILE A 170 6.30 -8.74 -4.30
C ILE A 170 6.89 -7.54 -3.59
N TRP A 171 7.74 -6.75 -4.25
CA TRP A 171 8.45 -5.62 -3.65
C TRP A 171 8.18 -4.34 -4.41
N ALA A 172 8.31 -3.20 -3.73
CA ALA A 172 8.32 -1.87 -4.33
C ALA A 172 9.30 -0.96 -3.59
N ASN A 173 9.88 0.00 -4.30
CA ASN A 173 10.60 1.13 -3.70
C ASN A 173 9.59 2.25 -3.48
N CYS A 174 9.26 2.52 -2.22
CA CYS A 174 8.21 3.46 -1.88
C CYS A 174 8.71 4.61 -1.01
N TYR A 175 7.87 5.62 -0.83
CA TYR A 175 8.11 6.70 0.13
C TYR A 175 8.35 6.11 1.52
N ALA A 176 9.36 6.63 2.22
CA ALA A 176 9.47 6.41 3.66
C ALA A 176 8.17 6.88 4.36
N TYR A 177 7.93 6.38 5.57
CA TYR A 177 6.69 6.68 6.26
C TYR A 177 6.53 8.19 6.55
N GLU A 178 7.61 8.79 7.04
CA GLU A 178 7.81 10.22 7.24
C GLU A 178 7.54 11.02 5.95
N GLU A 179 8.08 10.54 4.83
CA GLU A 179 7.98 11.17 3.51
C GLU A 179 6.51 11.21 3.04
N ALA A 180 5.81 10.07 3.14
CA ALA A 180 4.40 9.96 2.80
C ALA A 180 3.51 10.80 3.73
N PHE A 181 3.86 10.88 5.02
CA PHE A 181 3.10 11.67 5.97
C PHE A 181 3.31 13.18 5.77
N GLY A 182 4.55 13.63 5.57
CA GLY A 182 4.86 15.02 5.24
C GLY A 182 4.20 15.45 3.92
N GLU A 183 4.18 14.56 2.92
CA GLU A 183 3.47 14.77 1.66
C GLU A 183 1.96 14.97 1.87
N LYS A 184 1.34 14.16 2.73
CA LYS A 184 -0.09 14.27 3.04
C LYS A 184 -0.45 15.52 3.82
N LEU A 185 0.38 15.93 4.78
CA LEU A 185 0.23 17.20 5.48
C LEU A 185 0.36 18.39 4.52
N ARG A 186 1.35 18.36 3.62
CA ARG A 186 1.53 19.39 2.59
C ARG A 186 0.30 19.48 1.68
N ALA A 187 -0.17 18.34 1.17
CA ALA A 187 -1.34 18.27 0.30
C ALA A 187 -2.64 18.74 1.01
N LEU A 188 -2.82 18.40 2.29
CA LEU A 188 -3.93 18.89 3.10
C LEU A 188 -3.90 20.42 3.21
N GLY A 189 -2.72 21.00 3.47
CA GLY A 189 -2.53 22.45 3.53
C GLY A 189 -2.76 23.17 2.21
N GLU A 190 -2.38 22.54 1.10
CA GLU A 190 -2.45 23.12 -0.24
C GLU A 190 -3.87 23.03 -0.85
N ARG A 191 -4.55 21.89 -0.68
CA ARG A 191 -5.76 21.55 -1.45
C ARG A 191 -7.00 21.33 -0.58
N THR A 192 -6.81 21.15 0.73
CA THR A 192 -7.87 20.97 1.73
C THR A 192 -8.92 19.93 1.29
N ARG A 193 -8.48 18.73 0.91
CA ARG A 193 -9.37 17.63 0.47
C ARG A 193 -9.67 16.64 1.62
N PRO A 194 -10.91 16.12 1.71
CA PRO A 194 -11.32 15.07 2.65
C PRO A 194 -10.36 13.88 2.75
N ARG A 195 -9.85 13.40 1.60
CA ARG A 195 -8.93 12.26 1.56
C ARG A 195 -7.62 12.57 2.27
N ASP A 196 -7.09 13.78 2.12
CA ASP A 196 -5.84 14.15 2.78
C ASP A 196 -6.04 14.35 4.29
N LEU A 197 -7.21 14.87 4.72
CA LEU A 197 -7.59 14.92 6.15
C LEU A 197 -7.69 13.50 6.74
N TYR A 198 -8.43 12.61 6.07
CA TYR A 198 -8.55 11.21 6.45
C TYR A 198 -7.17 10.54 6.59
N ASP A 199 -6.32 10.77 5.59
CA ASP A 199 -5.00 10.17 5.53
C ASP A 199 -4.09 10.69 6.65
N VAL A 200 -4.02 12.02 6.87
CA VAL A 200 -3.21 12.66 7.93
C VAL A 200 -3.57 12.16 9.31
N VAL A 201 -4.86 12.11 9.64
CA VAL A 201 -5.33 11.67 10.96
C VAL A 201 -5.03 10.20 11.18
N ASN A 202 -5.29 9.35 10.18
CA ASN A 202 -5.00 7.93 10.30
C ASN A 202 -3.50 7.67 10.38
N LEU A 203 -2.66 8.37 9.62
CA LEU A 203 -1.21 8.28 9.74
C LEU A 203 -0.79 8.62 11.19
N TYR A 204 -1.28 9.71 11.75
CA TYR A 204 -0.99 10.03 13.15
C TYR A 204 -1.46 8.94 14.14
N ARG A 205 -2.66 8.38 13.95
CA ARG A 205 -3.24 7.35 14.85
C ARG A 205 -2.46 6.04 14.88
N HIS A 206 -1.64 5.74 13.87
CA HIS A 206 -0.78 4.55 13.86
C HIS A 206 0.47 4.76 14.73
N THR A 207 0.29 4.65 16.05
CA THR A 207 1.29 4.99 17.08
C THR A 207 2.61 4.24 16.95
N ASP A 208 2.60 2.94 16.67
CA ASP A 208 3.83 2.14 16.58
C ASP A 208 4.72 2.52 15.40
N SER A 209 4.11 3.18 14.41
CA SER A 209 4.74 3.62 13.18
C SER A 209 5.06 5.09 13.16
N ARG A 210 4.62 5.84 14.17
CA ARG A 210 4.67 7.29 14.15
C ARG A 210 6.12 7.76 14.08
N PRO A 211 6.46 8.65 13.12
CA PRO A 211 7.82 9.15 13.01
C PRO A 211 8.15 10.09 14.18
N GLY A 212 9.42 10.41 14.38
CA GLY A 212 9.80 11.52 15.25
C GLY A 212 9.24 12.85 14.70
N ALA A 213 8.65 13.68 15.57
CA ALA A 213 8.04 14.96 15.19
C ALA A 213 9.02 15.86 14.43
N THR A 214 10.27 15.92 14.89
CA THR A 214 11.35 16.71 14.25
C THR A 214 11.61 16.27 12.81
N VAL A 215 11.64 14.95 12.54
CA VAL A 215 11.90 14.41 11.20
C VAL A 215 10.72 14.73 10.28
N LEU A 216 9.49 14.51 10.76
CA LEU A 216 8.29 14.83 10.00
C LEU A 216 8.21 16.33 9.66
N LEU A 217 8.50 17.20 10.63
CA LEU A 217 8.48 18.65 10.44
C LEU A 217 9.55 19.09 9.44
N ASP A 218 10.75 18.49 9.45
CA ASP A 218 11.79 18.78 8.46
C ASP A 218 11.38 18.37 7.04
N VAL A 219 10.82 17.17 6.88
CA VAL A 219 10.26 16.71 5.60
C VAL A 219 9.17 17.68 5.11
N LEU A 220 8.22 18.04 5.98
CA LEU A 220 7.15 18.97 5.64
C LEU A 220 7.70 20.34 5.23
N ARG A 221 8.66 20.90 5.98
CA ARG A 221 9.33 22.17 5.67
C ARG A 221 9.93 22.17 4.27
N GLN A 222 10.72 21.14 3.95
CA GLN A 222 11.39 21.03 2.67
C GLN A 222 10.40 20.88 1.50
N LYS A 223 9.31 20.11 1.69
CA LYS A 223 8.25 19.95 0.69
C LYS A 223 7.45 21.24 0.46
N CYS A 224 7.06 21.92 1.53
CA CYS A 224 6.37 23.21 1.46
C CYS A 224 7.25 24.26 0.76
N ALA A 225 8.53 24.35 1.11
CA ALA A 225 9.48 25.26 0.48
C ALA A 225 9.62 24.99 -1.04
N TYR A 226 9.69 23.71 -1.44
CA TYR A 226 9.77 23.34 -2.86
C TYR A 226 8.52 23.76 -3.66
N LYS A 227 7.34 23.66 -3.05
CA LYS A 227 6.06 24.08 -3.65
C LYS A 227 5.74 25.56 -3.44
N ALA A 228 6.64 26.31 -2.79
CA ALA A 228 6.45 27.72 -2.46
C ALA A 228 5.15 28.02 -1.69
N ILE A 229 4.78 27.13 -0.77
CA ILE A 229 3.63 27.31 0.13
C ILE A 229 4.08 27.38 1.59
N PRO A 230 3.35 28.10 2.47
CA PRO A 230 3.65 28.11 3.89
C PRO A 230 3.44 26.72 4.51
N ILE A 231 4.09 26.48 5.66
CA ILE A 231 3.84 25.28 6.46
C ILE A 231 2.40 25.37 6.98
N PRO A 232 1.55 24.36 6.75
CA PRO A 232 0.18 24.39 7.25
C PRO A 232 0.15 24.37 8.77
N THR A 233 -0.84 25.05 9.34
CA THR A 233 -1.18 25.00 10.76
C THR A 233 -2.66 24.68 10.90
N PHE A 234 -3.12 24.35 12.11
CA PHE A 234 -4.55 24.20 12.34
C PHE A 234 -5.32 25.48 11.97
N GLN A 235 -4.78 26.66 12.33
CA GLN A 235 -5.43 27.95 12.03
C GLN A 235 -5.58 28.22 10.54
N THR A 236 -4.61 27.79 9.71
CA THR A 236 -4.73 27.95 8.25
C THR A 236 -5.78 27.02 7.65
N LEU A 237 -6.14 25.91 8.32
CA LEU A 237 -7.16 24.98 7.85
C LEU A 237 -8.58 25.40 8.25
N VAL A 238 -8.75 26.09 9.40
CA VAL A 238 -10.07 26.48 9.94
C VAL A 238 -11.03 27.08 8.91
N PRO A 239 -10.62 28.02 8.03
CA PRO A 239 -11.52 28.60 7.03
C PRO A 239 -12.09 27.58 6.03
N HIS A 240 -11.44 26.43 5.87
CA HIS A 240 -11.81 25.40 4.88
C HIS A 240 -12.68 24.28 5.45
N ARG A 241 -13.05 24.33 6.74
CA ARG A 241 -13.85 23.28 7.39
C ARG A 241 -15.17 22.99 6.67
N SER A 242 -15.92 24.04 6.31
CA SER A 242 -17.22 23.90 5.66
C SER A 242 -17.11 23.24 4.28
N ALA A 243 -16.06 23.57 3.52
CA ALA A 243 -15.79 22.96 2.23
C ALA A 243 -15.40 21.47 2.38
N LEU A 244 -14.61 21.13 3.40
CA LEU A 244 -14.29 19.75 3.73
C LEU A 244 -15.54 18.95 4.08
N GLU A 245 -16.44 19.52 4.87
CA GLU A 245 -17.71 18.91 5.27
C GLU A 245 -18.61 18.63 4.07
N ALA A 246 -18.78 19.62 3.19
CA ALA A 246 -19.59 19.48 1.98
C ALA A 246 -19.09 18.35 1.06
N MET A 247 -17.78 18.09 1.03
CA MET A 247 -17.19 17.06 0.16
C MET A 247 -16.92 15.72 0.87
N TRP A 248 -17.13 15.62 2.19
CA TRP A 248 -16.65 14.50 3.00
C TRP A 248 -17.23 13.16 2.51
N SER A 249 -18.55 13.09 2.37
CA SER A 249 -19.23 11.87 1.90
C SER A 249 -18.84 11.52 0.47
N ASP A 250 -18.99 12.46 -0.46
CA ASP A 250 -18.80 12.20 -1.89
C ASP A 250 -17.40 11.68 -2.22
N MET A 251 -16.39 12.18 -1.50
CA MET A 251 -14.99 11.81 -1.75
C MET A 251 -14.53 10.53 -1.08
N LEU A 252 -15.22 10.02 -0.05
CA LEU A 252 -14.76 8.91 0.80
C LEU A 252 -15.72 7.73 0.92
N SER A 253 -17.04 7.93 0.80
CA SER A 253 -18.05 6.88 1.04
C SER A 253 -17.88 5.63 0.16
N HIS A 254 -17.34 5.79 -1.06
CA HIS A 254 -17.08 4.68 -1.97
C HIS A 254 -15.74 3.97 -1.70
N GLN A 255 -14.89 4.51 -0.83
CA GLN A 255 -13.55 3.99 -0.52
C GLN A 255 -13.46 3.34 0.86
N LEU A 256 -14.54 3.44 1.65
CA LEU A 256 -14.62 3.03 3.04
C LEU A 256 -15.86 2.14 3.25
N PRO A 257 -15.78 1.07 4.05
CA PRO A 257 -16.95 0.27 4.42
C PRO A 257 -18.02 1.09 5.14
N VAL A 258 -17.60 1.97 6.06
CA VAL A 258 -18.47 2.93 6.77
C VAL A 258 -17.72 4.25 6.84
N LEU A 259 -18.39 5.34 6.46
CA LEU A 259 -17.83 6.69 6.54
C LEU A 259 -17.78 7.17 8.00
N PRO A 260 -16.60 7.41 8.59
CA PRO A 260 -16.51 7.98 9.93
C PRO A 260 -17.01 9.43 9.96
N PRO A 261 -17.50 9.92 11.11
CA PRO A 261 -17.90 11.33 11.24
C PRO A 261 -16.72 12.28 11.03
N LEU A 262 -16.91 13.36 10.27
CA LEU A 262 -15.88 14.38 10.03
C LEU A 262 -15.31 14.95 11.34
N ASN A 263 -16.15 15.21 12.33
CA ASN A 263 -15.73 15.87 13.57
C ASN A 263 -14.62 15.08 14.29
N ASP A 264 -14.68 13.74 14.31
CA ASP A 264 -13.62 12.91 14.90
C ASP A 264 -12.24 13.14 14.24
N PHE A 265 -12.23 13.38 12.93
CA PHE A 265 -11.02 13.65 12.17
C PHE A 265 -10.57 15.10 12.32
N TRP A 266 -11.51 16.03 12.29
CA TRP A 266 -11.25 17.46 12.45
C TRP A 266 -10.69 17.78 13.84
N ASP A 267 -11.29 17.22 14.89
CA ASP A 267 -10.94 17.49 16.28
C ASP A 267 -9.61 16.82 16.69
N ALA A 268 -9.08 15.91 15.86
CA ALA A 268 -7.74 15.35 16.03
C ALA A 268 -6.63 16.30 15.55
N LEU A 269 -6.91 17.24 14.64
CA LEU A 269 -5.88 18.12 14.05
C LEU A 269 -5.11 18.95 15.08
N PRO A 270 -5.74 19.58 16.10
CA PRO A 270 -5.00 20.35 17.11
C PRO A 270 -3.92 19.53 17.82
N GLU A 271 -4.22 18.28 18.17
CA GLU A 271 -3.25 17.37 18.80
C GLU A 271 -2.07 17.09 17.86
N ILE A 272 -2.36 16.80 16.57
CA ILE A 272 -1.35 16.52 15.54
C ILE A 272 -0.42 17.71 15.34
N PHE A 273 -0.97 18.91 15.16
CA PHE A 273 -0.17 20.11 14.95
C PHE A 273 0.60 20.50 16.20
N ASN A 274 0.02 20.34 17.40
CA ASN A 274 0.75 20.59 18.64
C ASN A 274 1.93 19.62 18.77
N TRP A 275 1.70 18.32 18.64
CA TRP A 275 2.75 17.30 18.67
C TRP A 275 3.89 17.61 17.68
N MET A 276 3.56 17.94 16.43
CA MET A 276 4.55 18.24 15.40
C MET A 276 5.36 19.52 15.68
N MET A 277 4.73 20.55 16.24
CA MET A 277 5.31 21.91 16.36
C MET A 277 5.98 22.18 17.71
N SER A 278 5.52 21.55 18.79
CA SER A 278 6.05 21.76 20.14
C SER A 278 6.90 20.59 20.65
N ASP A 279 7.07 19.55 19.83
CA ASP A 279 7.67 18.26 20.24
C ASP A 279 7.02 17.72 21.52
N ALA A 280 5.72 18.03 21.71
CA ALA A 280 5.00 17.64 22.91
C ALA A 280 5.04 16.11 23.06
N PRO A 281 5.26 15.61 24.30
CA PRO A 281 5.26 14.18 24.54
C PRO A 281 3.92 13.60 24.14
N ILE A 282 3.98 12.55 23.31
CA ILE A 282 2.80 11.80 22.91
C ILE A 282 2.21 11.13 24.13
N LEU A 283 0.90 11.23 24.31
CA LEU A 283 0.20 10.45 25.33
C LEU A 283 0.32 8.95 25.00
N GLN A 284 1.24 8.27 25.68
CA GLN A 284 1.38 6.83 25.57
C GLN A 284 0.26 6.16 26.38
N ARG A 285 -0.75 5.64 25.66
CA ARG A 285 -1.88 4.94 26.29
C ARG A 285 -1.43 3.58 26.78
N ALA A 286 -1.92 3.18 27.96
CA ALA A 286 -1.69 1.85 28.50
C ALA A 286 -2.30 0.77 27.59
N LEU A 287 -1.75 -0.45 27.62
CA LEU A 287 -2.38 -1.59 26.98
C LEU A 287 -3.67 -1.95 27.73
N ILE A 288 -4.67 -2.44 27.00
CA ILE A 288 -5.89 -2.96 27.61
C ILE A 288 -5.58 -4.22 28.43
N GLN A 289 -6.41 -4.53 29.44
CA GLN A 289 -6.26 -5.72 30.27
C GLN A 289 -6.08 -6.99 29.42
N ARG A 290 -5.14 -7.85 29.84
CA ARG A 290 -4.78 -9.10 29.15
C ARG A 290 -4.86 -10.29 30.10
N GLY A 291 -5.20 -11.46 29.57
CA GLY A 291 -5.07 -12.74 30.26
C GLY A 291 -3.60 -13.14 30.45
N ILE A 292 -3.33 -13.97 31.45
CA ILE A 292 -1.99 -14.53 31.69
C ILE A 292 -1.63 -15.43 30.49
N GLY A 293 -0.46 -15.20 29.88
CA GLY A 293 0.01 -15.99 28.73
C GLY A 293 -0.56 -15.59 27.38
N GLU A 294 -1.40 -14.54 27.29
CA GLU A 294 -1.95 -14.07 26.02
C GLU A 294 -0.93 -13.28 25.18
N VAL A 295 -0.77 -13.68 23.92
CA VAL A 295 0.14 -13.04 22.95
C VAL A 295 -0.67 -12.17 21.99
N PRO A 296 -0.29 -10.89 21.75
CA PRO A 296 -0.99 -10.04 20.79
C PRO A 296 -0.83 -10.56 19.35
N VAL A 297 -1.94 -10.58 18.61
CA VAL A 297 -1.98 -10.96 17.20
C VAL A 297 -2.12 -9.68 16.38
N ARG A 298 -0.99 -9.25 15.82
CA ARG A 298 -0.89 -8.00 15.04
C ARG A 298 -0.47 -8.25 13.59
N THR A 299 -0.61 -9.49 13.12
CA THR A 299 -0.27 -9.86 11.74
C THR A 299 -1.25 -9.23 10.77
N ARG A 300 -0.77 -8.93 9.57
CA ARG A 300 -1.61 -8.44 8.48
C ARG A 300 -2.59 -9.53 8.05
N ILE A 301 -2.05 -10.65 7.57
CA ILE A 301 -2.85 -11.85 7.28
C ILE A 301 -3.29 -12.49 8.60
N LEU A 302 -4.61 -12.62 8.78
CA LEU A 302 -5.19 -13.35 9.91
C LEU A 302 -4.83 -14.85 9.82
N PRO A 303 -4.45 -15.49 10.94
CA PRO A 303 -4.09 -16.91 10.95
C PRO A 303 -5.17 -17.81 10.34
N MET A 304 -4.75 -18.80 9.54
CA MET A 304 -5.67 -19.76 8.89
C MET A 304 -6.46 -20.62 9.89
N THR A 305 -5.99 -20.72 11.14
CA THR A 305 -6.71 -21.35 12.24
C THR A 305 -7.99 -20.61 12.64
N ILE A 306 -8.14 -19.34 12.23
CA ILE A 306 -9.38 -18.58 12.43
C ILE A 306 -10.38 -18.95 11.33
N PRO A 307 -11.61 -19.39 11.69
CA PRO A 307 -12.64 -19.71 10.70
C PRO A 307 -12.89 -18.56 9.72
N LEU A 308 -13.16 -18.88 8.45
CA LEU A 308 -13.32 -17.88 7.39
C LEU A 308 -14.35 -16.80 7.76
N ARG A 309 -15.52 -17.21 8.27
CA ARG A 309 -16.58 -16.28 8.74
C ARG A 309 -16.06 -15.31 9.80
N SER A 310 -15.25 -15.80 10.75
CA SER A 310 -14.68 -14.98 11.81
C SER A 310 -13.60 -14.03 11.28
N ARG A 311 -12.87 -14.40 10.23
CA ARG A 311 -11.90 -13.50 9.57
C ARG A 311 -12.60 -12.28 8.95
N SER A 312 -13.71 -12.48 8.25
CA SER A 312 -14.50 -11.36 7.69
C SER A 312 -14.99 -10.40 8.78
N VAL A 313 -15.47 -10.97 9.90
CA VAL A 313 -15.90 -10.19 11.06
C VAL A 313 -14.74 -9.42 11.70
N LEU A 314 -13.56 -10.03 11.79
CA LEU A 314 -12.37 -9.35 12.31
C LEU A 314 -11.95 -8.19 11.41
N GLU A 315 -12.04 -8.28 10.09
CA GLU A 315 -11.72 -7.14 9.21
C GLU A 315 -12.65 -5.94 9.44
N ILE A 316 -13.94 -6.19 9.68
CA ILE A 316 -14.91 -5.15 10.11
C ILE A 316 -14.47 -4.50 11.42
N ILE A 317 -14.07 -5.32 12.40
CA ILE A 317 -13.63 -4.86 13.72
C ILE A 317 -12.32 -4.07 13.63
N ARG A 318 -11.36 -4.51 12.81
CA ARG A 318 -10.07 -3.83 12.61
C ARG A 318 -10.26 -2.49 11.91
N PHE A 319 -11.15 -2.43 10.91
CA PHE A 319 -11.55 -1.16 10.29
C PHE A 319 -12.12 -0.18 11.32
N ALA A 320 -13.07 -0.63 12.14
CA ALA A 320 -13.66 0.19 13.18
C ALA A 320 -12.62 0.67 14.20
N ALA A 321 -11.74 -0.22 14.65
CA ALA A 321 -10.65 0.09 15.57
C ALA A 321 -9.70 1.14 15.01
N ALA A 322 -9.29 1.03 13.74
CA ALA A 322 -8.41 1.99 13.08
C ALA A 322 -9.03 3.39 12.96
N ASN A 323 -10.36 3.45 12.83
CA ASN A 323 -11.12 4.70 12.69
C ASN A 323 -11.79 5.15 14.02
N HIS A 324 -11.45 4.52 15.15
CA HIS A 324 -12.04 4.79 16.47
C HIS A 324 -13.58 4.72 16.51
N LEU A 325 -14.17 3.80 15.76
CA LEU A 325 -15.61 3.56 15.73
C LEU A 325 -16.00 2.39 16.64
N CYS A 326 -17.15 2.53 17.30
CA CYS A 326 -17.78 1.44 18.03
C CYS A 326 -18.34 0.38 17.06
N VAL A 327 -18.38 -0.86 17.53
CA VAL A 327 -18.92 -2.01 16.79
C VAL A 327 -20.09 -2.60 17.55
N ASP A 328 -21.19 -2.86 16.85
CA ASP A 328 -22.27 -3.72 17.34
C ASP A 328 -21.88 -5.18 17.07
N LEU A 329 -21.43 -5.86 18.13
CA LEU A 329 -20.97 -7.25 18.10
C LEU A 329 -22.13 -8.20 18.43
N THR A 330 -22.46 -9.11 17.53
CA THR A 330 -23.43 -10.19 17.79
C THR A 330 -22.70 -11.38 18.41
N TYR A 331 -23.01 -11.67 19.67
CA TYR A 331 -22.37 -12.71 20.46
C TYR A 331 -23.37 -13.37 21.41
N ASP A 332 -23.43 -14.70 21.44
CA ASP A 332 -24.40 -15.49 22.20
C ASP A 332 -25.86 -15.00 22.01
N GLY A 333 -26.25 -14.74 20.76
CA GLY A 333 -27.61 -14.31 20.39
C GLY A 333 -27.96 -12.87 20.76
N ASN A 334 -27.05 -12.13 21.37
CA ASN A 334 -27.26 -10.74 21.80
C ASN A 334 -26.35 -9.78 21.05
N VAL A 335 -26.82 -8.55 20.82
CA VAL A 335 -26.01 -7.47 20.25
C VAL A 335 -25.40 -6.64 21.37
N ARG A 336 -24.10 -6.39 21.24
CA ARG A 336 -23.29 -5.71 22.25
C ARG A 336 -22.47 -4.63 21.58
N ARG A 337 -22.69 -3.36 21.96
CA ARG A 337 -21.84 -2.28 21.48
C ARG A 337 -20.52 -2.23 22.22
N ILE A 338 -19.43 -2.24 21.47
CA ILE A 338 -18.06 -2.33 22.01
C ILE A 338 -17.12 -1.31 21.35
N GLU A 339 -16.14 -0.88 22.13
CA GLU A 339 -14.89 -0.25 21.69
C GLU A 339 -13.85 -1.36 21.46
N PRO A 340 -13.43 -1.64 20.22
CA PRO A 340 -12.49 -2.72 19.93
C PRO A 340 -11.02 -2.27 20.15
N TYR A 341 -10.23 -3.03 20.92
CA TYR A 341 -8.85 -2.66 21.24
C TYR A 341 -7.78 -3.68 20.82
N SER A 342 -7.95 -4.97 21.08
CA SER A 342 -6.87 -5.95 20.84
C SER A 342 -7.36 -7.30 20.36
N LEU A 343 -6.60 -7.96 19.47
CA LEU A 343 -6.73 -9.37 19.17
C LEU A 343 -5.58 -10.13 19.82
N ARG A 344 -5.86 -11.18 20.58
CA ARG A 344 -4.85 -11.97 21.28
C ARG A 344 -5.07 -13.47 21.07
N GLN A 345 -3.98 -14.23 21.11
CA GLN A 345 -4.00 -15.68 21.16
C GLN A 345 -3.74 -16.13 22.61
N THR A 346 -4.61 -16.97 23.15
CA THR A 346 -4.45 -17.56 24.49
C THR A 346 -3.45 -18.71 24.47
N ALA A 347 -3.01 -19.15 25.65
CA ALA A 347 -2.11 -20.29 25.80
C ALA A 347 -2.70 -21.60 25.22
N GLU A 348 -4.02 -21.75 25.22
CA GLU A 348 -4.74 -22.88 24.61
C GLU A 348 -4.91 -22.74 23.08
N GLY A 349 -4.28 -21.73 22.46
CA GLY A 349 -4.31 -21.51 21.01
C GLY A 349 -5.56 -20.80 20.49
N ASN A 350 -6.42 -20.32 21.39
CA ASN A 350 -7.68 -19.67 21.06
C ASN A 350 -7.50 -18.18 20.76
N TYR A 351 -8.33 -17.62 19.89
CA TYR A 351 -8.29 -16.19 19.60
C TYR A 351 -9.40 -15.45 20.36
N VAL A 352 -9.01 -14.36 21.03
CA VAL A 352 -9.89 -13.50 21.84
C VAL A 352 -9.78 -12.04 21.43
N LEU A 353 -10.94 -11.40 21.34
CA LEU A 353 -11.09 -9.96 21.13
C LEU A 353 -11.22 -9.26 22.49
N GLY A 354 -10.21 -8.48 22.85
CA GLY A 354 -10.25 -7.56 24.00
C GLY A 354 -10.93 -6.25 23.61
N SER A 355 -11.93 -5.86 24.39
CA SER A 355 -12.77 -4.70 24.09
C SER A 355 -13.34 -4.06 25.37
N ILE A 356 -13.85 -2.85 25.24
CA ILE A 356 -14.62 -2.19 26.30
C ILE A 356 -16.09 -2.07 25.88
N ARG A 357 -17.02 -2.33 26.80
CA ARG A 357 -18.45 -2.04 26.62
C ARG A 357 -18.67 -0.53 26.52
N SER A 358 -19.32 -0.06 25.45
CA SER A 358 -19.52 1.38 25.25
C SER A 358 -20.50 2.01 26.26
N ASP A 359 -21.39 1.20 26.84
CA ASP A 359 -22.41 1.63 27.79
C ASP A 359 -21.94 1.57 29.24
N SER A 360 -21.27 0.49 29.66
CA SER A 360 -20.81 0.32 31.04
C SER A 360 -19.36 0.71 31.27
N GLY A 361 -18.56 0.85 30.20
CA GLY A 361 -17.12 1.09 30.32
C GLY A 361 -16.31 -0.11 30.81
N GLU A 362 -16.93 -1.28 30.96
CA GLU A 362 -16.28 -2.50 31.46
C GLU A 362 -15.47 -3.23 30.37
N TYR A 363 -14.34 -3.79 30.78
CA TYR A 363 -13.57 -4.71 29.95
C TYR A 363 -14.32 -6.03 29.72
N ARG A 364 -14.33 -6.48 28.46
CA ARG A 364 -14.84 -7.79 28.05
C ARG A 364 -13.93 -8.42 27.01
N SER A 365 -13.78 -9.74 27.13
CA SER A 365 -13.06 -10.59 26.18
C SER A 365 -14.04 -11.55 25.49
N TYR A 366 -13.98 -11.63 24.16
CA TYR A 366 -14.87 -12.45 23.34
C TYR A 366 -14.09 -13.47 22.52
N ARG A 367 -14.50 -14.74 22.56
CA ARG A 367 -13.94 -15.80 21.73
C ARG A 367 -14.29 -15.58 20.26
N VAL A 368 -13.28 -15.42 19.40
CA VAL A 368 -13.46 -15.03 17.99
C VAL A 368 -14.26 -16.02 17.16
N ASP A 369 -14.08 -17.32 17.40
CA ASP A 369 -14.83 -18.42 16.80
C ASP A 369 -16.31 -18.47 17.22
N ARG A 370 -16.68 -17.77 18.31
CA ARG A 370 -18.06 -17.67 18.79
C ARG A 370 -18.75 -16.37 18.36
N ILE A 371 -18.02 -15.45 17.72
CA ILE A 371 -18.61 -14.22 17.19
C ILE A 371 -19.53 -14.58 16.01
N GLN A 372 -20.79 -14.14 16.10
CA GLN A 372 -21.81 -14.45 15.11
C GLN A 372 -21.90 -13.36 14.02
N GLY A 373 -21.51 -12.13 14.35
CA GLY A 373 -21.48 -10.99 13.42
C GLY A 373 -20.92 -9.73 14.06
N ALA A 374 -20.61 -8.74 13.22
CA ALA A 374 -20.20 -7.41 13.66
C ALA A 374 -20.71 -6.37 12.65
N THR A 375 -21.15 -5.23 13.14
CA THR A 375 -21.54 -4.07 12.33
C THR A 375 -20.84 -2.82 12.85
N VAL A 376 -20.15 -2.09 11.98
CA VAL A 376 -19.53 -0.81 12.35
C VAL A 376 -20.63 0.23 12.53
N THR A 377 -20.52 1.03 13.59
CA THR A 377 -21.46 2.12 13.88
C THR A 377 -20.84 3.48 13.54
N SER A 378 -21.67 4.53 13.49
CA SER A 378 -21.18 5.92 13.41
C SER A 378 -20.79 6.50 14.78
N GLN A 379 -20.97 5.75 15.86
CA GLN A 379 -20.58 6.18 17.20
C GLN A 379 -19.07 6.07 17.35
N VAL A 380 -18.42 7.20 17.63
CA VAL A 380 -16.98 7.31 17.85
C VAL A 380 -16.68 7.06 19.33
N PHE A 381 -15.53 6.45 19.63
CA PHE A 381 -14.98 6.39 20.99
C PHE A 381 -13.63 7.09 21.06
N THR A 382 -13.31 7.70 22.20
CA THR A 382 -11.95 8.19 22.47
C THR A 382 -11.14 7.06 23.10
N PRO A 383 -10.05 6.59 22.48
CA PRO A 383 -9.30 5.46 23.02
C PRO A 383 -8.77 5.77 24.43
N ARG A 384 -9.11 4.92 25.39
CA ARG A 384 -8.55 4.91 26.75
C ARG A 384 -7.26 4.08 26.82
N TYR A 385 -7.17 3.07 25.96
CA TYR A 385 -6.04 2.16 25.83
C TYR A 385 -5.43 2.25 24.44
N SER A 386 -4.24 1.66 24.26
CA SER A 386 -3.66 1.47 22.93
C SER A 386 -4.51 0.53 22.09
N VAL A 387 -4.75 0.90 20.84
CA VAL A 387 -5.50 0.08 19.87
C VAL A 387 -4.50 -0.81 19.13
N GLU A 388 -4.45 -2.10 19.51
CA GLU A 388 -3.52 -3.12 19.02
C GLU A 388 -4.08 -3.97 17.86
N LEU A 389 -5.28 -3.65 17.36
CA LEU A 389 -5.96 -4.40 16.28
C LEU A 389 -5.45 -4.08 14.87
N THR A 390 -4.82 -2.92 14.70
CA THR A 390 -4.17 -2.57 13.44
C THR A 390 -2.88 -3.36 13.30
N SER A 391 -2.63 -3.86 12.08
CA SER A 391 -1.43 -4.62 11.79
C SER A 391 -0.17 -3.81 12.10
N THR A 392 0.76 -4.38 12.86
CA THR A 392 2.14 -3.90 12.94
C THR A 392 3.08 -5.04 12.59
N GLY A 393 3.88 -4.82 11.55
CA GLY A 393 5.11 -5.57 11.27
C GLY A 393 6.30 -4.61 11.36
N PRO A 394 7.53 -5.10 11.52
CA PRO A 394 8.67 -4.29 11.94
C PRO A 394 8.87 -3.09 11.02
N LEU A 395 8.62 -1.90 11.57
CA LEU A 395 9.33 -0.73 11.13
C LEU A 395 10.70 -0.80 11.79
N THR A 396 11.62 -1.50 11.13
CA THR A 396 13.04 -1.26 11.36
C THR A 396 13.32 0.14 10.81
N VAL A 397 12.95 1.17 11.58
CA VAL A 397 13.53 2.50 11.41
C VAL A 397 14.96 2.34 11.88
N VAL A 398 15.89 2.19 10.95
CA VAL A 398 17.30 2.36 11.29
C VAL A 398 17.42 3.79 11.80
N PRO A 399 17.90 4.04 13.04
CA PRO A 399 18.02 5.39 13.55
C PRO A 399 18.85 6.21 12.55
N SER A 400 18.23 7.22 11.96
CA SER A 400 18.95 8.16 11.10
C SER A 400 19.78 9.05 12.01
N THR A 401 20.97 8.58 12.41
CA THR A 401 21.98 9.45 12.98
C THR A 401 22.41 10.39 11.88
N ALA A 402 22.09 11.67 12.01
CA ALA A 402 22.67 12.73 11.21
C ALA A 402 24.20 12.59 11.25
N ILE A 403 24.82 12.28 10.11
CA ILE A 403 26.29 12.21 10.01
C ILE A 403 26.78 13.62 9.67
N PRO A 404 27.67 14.23 10.47
CA PRO A 404 28.35 15.46 10.08
C PRO A 404 29.23 15.18 8.87
N SER A 405 29.24 16.12 7.92
CA SER A 405 30.17 16.16 6.80
C SER A 405 31.61 15.87 7.26
N MET A 406 32.19 14.74 6.84
CA MET A 406 33.64 14.53 6.87
C MET A 406 34.16 13.71 5.70
N ALA A 407 35.42 14.01 5.41
CA ALA A 407 36.23 13.74 4.24
C ALA A 407 36.22 12.30 3.69
N ARG A 408 36.36 12.25 2.36
CA ARG A 408 36.63 11.10 1.49
C ARG A 408 37.57 10.09 2.16
N MET A 409 37.03 8.95 2.57
CA MET A 409 37.79 7.76 2.95
C MET A 409 37.57 6.69 1.88
N ARG A 410 38.67 6.20 1.29
CA ARG A 410 38.69 5.16 0.25
C ARG A 410 37.94 3.92 0.73
N ARG A 411 36.85 3.55 0.03
CA ARG A 411 36.12 2.30 0.26
C ARG A 411 36.90 1.11 -0.31
N ALA A 412 37.01 0.06 0.51
CA ALA A 412 37.38 -1.27 0.07
C ALA A 412 36.32 -1.84 -0.89
N ALA A 413 36.79 -2.57 -1.91
CA ALA A 413 35.99 -3.12 -2.98
C ALA A 413 35.00 -4.17 -2.47
N ARG A 414 33.72 -3.99 -2.79
CA ARG A 414 32.69 -5.03 -2.74
C ARG A 414 32.68 -5.73 -4.10
N THR A 415 32.79 -7.05 -4.09
CA THR A 415 32.71 -7.91 -5.28
C THR A 415 31.31 -7.85 -5.89
N THR A 416 31.19 -7.16 -7.02
CA THR A 416 30.06 -7.27 -7.94
C THR A 416 30.24 -8.57 -8.74
N HIS A 417 29.19 -9.39 -8.84
CA HIS A 417 29.17 -10.50 -9.79
C HIS A 417 28.93 -9.96 -11.21
N GLN A 418 29.97 -9.36 -11.80
CA GLN A 418 30.02 -9.06 -13.23
C GLN A 418 30.41 -10.35 -13.98
N GLY A 419 29.47 -10.88 -14.75
CA GLY A 419 29.72 -12.03 -15.61
C GLY A 419 28.95 -11.87 -16.93
N PRO A 420 29.57 -12.23 -18.07
CA PRO A 420 28.95 -12.12 -19.38
C PRO A 420 27.63 -12.89 -19.46
N THR A 421 26.66 -12.32 -20.18
CA THR A 421 25.39 -12.95 -20.51
C THR A 421 25.41 -13.41 -21.98
N TYR A 422 25.32 -14.72 -22.21
CA TYR A 422 25.37 -15.35 -23.53
C TYR A 422 23.97 -15.45 -24.13
N VAL A 423 23.80 -14.96 -25.35
CA VAL A 423 22.52 -14.97 -26.08
C VAL A 423 22.49 -16.15 -27.06
N TYR A 424 21.49 -17.02 -26.93
CA TYR A 424 21.25 -18.17 -27.81
C TYR A 424 19.96 -18.00 -28.61
N ARG A 425 19.94 -18.38 -29.89
CA ARG A 425 18.76 -18.36 -30.75
C ARG A 425 18.29 -19.78 -31.03
N CYS A 426 17.04 -20.11 -30.72
CA CYS A 426 16.46 -21.40 -31.05
C CYS A 426 16.53 -21.66 -32.56
N ALA A 427 17.10 -22.81 -32.95
CA ALA A 427 17.25 -23.19 -34.36
C ALA A 427 15.92 -23.44 -35.07
N VAL A 428 14.84 -23.68 -34.32
CA VAL A 428 13.51 -23.99 -34.87
C VAL A 428 12.62 -22.75 -34.98
N CYS A 429 12.50 -21.96 -33.91
CA CYS A 429 11.57 -20.82 -33.88
C CYS A 429 12.23 -19.45 -33.97
N GLY A 430 13.57 -19.37 -33.97
CA GLY A 430 14.30 -18.11 -34.07
C GLY A 430 14.23 -17.20 -32.83
N ARG A 431 13.62 -17.65 -31.73
CA ARG A 431 13.54 -16.88 -30.47
C ARG A 431 14.88 -16.88 -29.75
N THR A 432 15.24 -15.78 -29.11
CA THR A 432 16.51 -15.62 -28.39
C THR A 432 16.35 -15.78 -26.88
N PHE A 433 17.38 -16.32 -26.23
CA PHE A 433 17.42 -16.67 -24.81
C PHE A 433 18.73 -16.18 -24.20
N ASN A 434 18.65 -15.47 -23.08
CA ASN A 434 19.82 -14.98 -22.35
C ASN A 434 20.22 -16.01 -21.29
N LYS A 435 21.50 -16.36 -21.21
CA LYS A 435 22.03 -17.36 -20.28
C LYS A 435 23.32 -16.88 -19.61
N LYS A 436 23.49 -17.22 -18.33
CA LYS A 436 24.74 -16.94 -17.59
C LYS A 436 25.85 -17.98 -17.80
N LYS A 437 25.53 -19.11 -18.44
CA LYS A 437 26.48 -20.16 -18.82
C LYS A 437 26.40 -20.38 -20.32
N MET A 438 27.54 -20.64 -20.96
CA MET A 438 27.64 -20.89 -22.40
C MET A 438 27.18 -22.32 -22.75
N VAL A 439 25.88 -22.59 -22.53
CA VAL A 439 25.25 -23.90 -22.75
C VAL A 439 24.08 -23.75 -23.72
N GLY A 440 24.17 -24.41 -24.88
CA GLY A 440 23.21 -24.30 -25.98
C GLY A 440 21.89 -25.04 -25.80
N SER A 441 21.69 -25.81 -24.73
CA SER A 441 20.38 -26.42 -24.44
C SER A 441 19.33 -25.33 -24.18
N LEU A 442 18.07 -25.54 -24.57
CA LEU A 442 16.96 -24.62 -24.33
C LEU A 442 15.84 -25.36 -23.61
N ASN A 443 15.23 -24.71 -22.63
CA ASN A 443 14.03 -25.23 -21.98
C ASN A 443 12.86 -25.30 -22.99
N PRO A 444 11.84 -26.14 -22.75
CA PRO A 444 10.59 -26.09 -23.49
C PRO A 444 10.05 -24.66 -23.54
N HIS A 445 9.76 -24.15 -24.74
CA HIS A 445 9.32 -22.77 -24.96
C HIS A 445 8.28 -22.72 -26.09
N LYS A 446 7.56 -21.61 -26.19
CA LYS A 446 6.62 -21.33 -27.28
C LYS A 446 7.28 -20.54 -28.40
N ASN A 447 6.88 -20.80 -29.64
CA ASN A 447 7.29 -20.04 -30.83
C ASN A 447 6.62 -18.64 -30.85
N ARG A 448 6.97 -17.80 -31.84
CA ARG A 448 6.39 -16.44 -31.98
C ARG A 448 4.87 -16.41 -32.18
N ARG A 449 4.25 -17.54 -32.55
CA ARG A 449 2.79 -17.68 -32.74
C ARG A 449 2.09 -18.29 -31.51
N GLY A 450 2.80 -18.46 -30.39
CA GLY A 450 2.23 -18.97 -29.14
C GLY A 450 2.08 -20.50 -29.06
N SER A 451 2.46 -21.25 -30.10
CA SER A 451 2.42 -22.73 -30.08
C SER A 451 3.69 -23.31 -29.45
N PRO A 452 3.63 -24.51 -28.82
CA PRO A 452 4.82 -25.18 -28.29
C PRO A 452 5.90 -25.39 -29.37
N CYS A 453 7.12 -24.97 -29.08
CA CYS A 453 8.27 -25.21 -29.95
C CYS A 453 8.99 -26.50 -29.52
N TYR A 454 9.27 -27.36 -30.49
CA TYR A 454 10.03 -28.60 -30.28
C TYR A 454 11.56 -28.37 -30.26
N GLY A 455 12.03 -27.15 -30.52
CA GLY A 455 13.44 -26.81 -30.39
C GLY A 455 13.93 -26.96 -28.95
N ARG A 456 14.99 -27.74 -28.76
CA ARG A 456 15.67 -27.95 -27.46
C ARG A 456 17.12 -27.48 -27.45
N TYR A 457 17.60 -26.96 -28.57
CA TYR A 457 18.94 -26.43 -28.73
C TYR A 457 18.90 -25.09 -29.45
N GLY A 458 19.77 -24.18 -29.03
CA GLY A 458 19.95 -22.86 -29.60
C GLY A 458 21.36 -22.68 -30.13
N THR A 459 21.49 -21.92 -31.20
CA THR A 459 22.76 -21.46 -31.76
C THR A 459 23.20 -20.22 -31.00
N TYR A 460 24.46 -20.18 -30.56
CA TYR A 460 25.03 -19.00 -29.92
C TYR A 460 25.01 -17.81 -30.90
N VAL A 461 24.65 -16.62 -30.40
CA VAL A 461 24.53 -15.39 -31.21
C VAL A 461 25.57 -14.36 -30.79
N ARG A 462 25.58 -13.97 -29.51
CA ARG A 462 26.46 -12.91 -28.98
C ARG A 462 26.59 -12.98 -27.47
N THR A 463 27.59 -12.31 -26.93
CA THR A 463 27.77 -12.10 -25.49
C THR A 463 27.47 -10.63 -25.15
N LYS A 464 26.66 -10.40 -24.11
CA LYS A 464 26.44 -9.09 -23.48
C LYS A 464 27.34 -9.01 -22.25
N HIS A 465 28.11 -7.93 -22.11
CA HIS A 465 29.01 -7.73 -20.99
C HIS A 465 28.38 -6.88 -19.91
#